data_AF-A0A660UWD7-F1
#
_entry.id   AF-A0A660UWD7-F1
#
_cell.length_a   1.000
_cell.length_b   1.000
_cell.length_c   1.000
_cell.angle_alpha   90.00
_cell.angle_beta   90.00
_cell.angle_gamma   90.00
#
_symmetry.space_group_name_H-M   'P 1'
#
loop_
_entity.id
_entity.type
_entity.pdbx_description
1 polymer ?
#
loop_
_entity_poly.entity_id
_entity_poly.type
_entity_poly.pdbx_seq_one_letter_code
_entity_poly.pdbx_strand_id
1 'polypeptide(L)'
;MGYLRKAKTILKNVVGPRRHTVCPFLWDSVYVDLSGKVYTCCHGKPAVLGDIYDSTLEHIWKHSLVLRSARWAGRHRCLHCFFDCTILPITLKASPPSALPKLQYPHRLWILFTEFCNISCIMCWQDHRNQHCLDIEVLKKQVDWAKIDDIVLQGGEFLAIKKGKEFYRWMTREKGKKVRIITNGTLIDDEWADLLAQGSSRIAISVNAATKETHEKINCGSSFDRVIDGIRKLIAVKRTGNLDVHIRYKFTIVPENITEIADAIVLANTLGCDEFAFGYDASVPDLLQGRPDLVNRLKDDLNKILAENLDIQIIRNRLEILGLLDVMQEPPR
;
A
#
# COMPACT_ATOMS: atom_id res chain seq x y z
N MET A 1 16.02 22.06 -13.03
CA MET A 1 15.16 22.96 -12.24
C MET A 1 14.56 22.36 -10.94
N GLY A 2 14.50 21.03 -10.77
CA GLY A 2 13.92 20.39 -9.57
C GLY A 2 14.73 20.55 -8.26
N TYR A 3 16.07 20.57 -8.34
CA TYR A 3 16.95 20.67 -7.17
C TYR A 3 16.84 22.03 -6.44
N LEU A 4 16.76 23.12 -7.22
CA LEU A 4 16.57 24.48 -6.71
C LEU A 4 15.15 24.69 -6.14
N ARG A 5 14.13 23.99 -6.66
CA ARG A 5 12.79 23.94 -6.06
C ARG A 5 12.81 23.20 -4.72
N LYS A 6 13.43 22.01 -4.63
CA LYS A 6 13.60 21.28 -3.36
C LYS A 6 14.34 22.14 -2.32
N ALA A 7 15.44 22.79 -2.69
CA ALA A 7 16.19 23.68 -1.80
C ALA A 7 15.39 24.91 -1.34
N LYS A 8 14.63 25.56 -2.24
CA LYS A 8 13.73 26.68 -1.87
C LYS A 8 12.56 26.24 -0.99
N THR A 9 11.99 25.06 -1.20
CA THR A 9 10.94 24.47 -0.36
C THR A 9 11.50 24.09 1.02
N ILE A 10 12.71 23.54 1.08
CA ILE A 10 13.42 23.26 2.35
C ILE A 10 13.66 24.56 3.12
N LEU A 11 14.18 25.62 2.47
CA LEU A 11 14.38 26.92 3.13
C LEU A 11 13.04 27.54 3.58
N LYS A 12 12.00 27.51 2.73
CA LYS A 12 10.65 28.00 3.09
C LYS A 12 9.99 27.18 4.21
N ASN A 13 10.30 25.90 4.35
CA ASN A 13 9.70 25.03 5.37
C ASN A 13 10.47 25.01 6.69
N VAL A 14 11.75 25.37 6.67
CA VAL A 14 12.58 25.58 7.86
C VAL A 14 12.35 26.98 8.45
N VAL A 15 12.12 27.98 7.59
CA VAL A 15 11.95 29.41 7.99
C VAL A 15 10.47 29.85 8.00
N GLY A 16 9.56 29.10 7.36
CA GLY A 16 8.13 29.38 7.34
C GLY A 16 7.41 29.04 8.65
N PRO A 17 6.12 29.42 8.77
CA PRO A 17 5.36 29.24 10.02
C PRO A 17 5.35 27.78 10.45
N ARG A 18 5.36 27.53 11.77
CA ARG A 18 5.23 26.17 12.36
C ARG A 18 3.99 25.49 11.76
N ARG A 19 4.19 24.48 10.90
CA ARG A 19 3.10 23.66 10.34
C ARG A 19 3.07 22.32 11.03
N HIS A 20 2.00 22.02 11.76
CA HIS A 20 1.77 20.70 12.33
C HIS A 20 1.68 19.66 11.20
N THR A 21 2.63 18.73 11.14
CA THR A 21 2.74 17.70 10.08
C THR A 21 2.54 16.33 10.71
N VAL A 22 1.40 16.18 11.38
CA VAL A 22 1.11 15.00 12.18
C VAL A 22 0.75 13.83 11.26
N CYS A 23 1.63 12.83 11.21
CA CYS A 23 1.43 11.59 10.45
C CYS A 23 1.00 10.44 11.37
N PRO A 24 -0.24 9.90 11.27
CA PRO A 24 -0.73 8.82 12.14
C PRO A 24 0.16 7.57 12.17
N PHE A 25 0.91 7.30 11.10
CA PHE A 25 1.81 6.14 11.00
C PHE A 25 2.90 6.16 12.09
N LEU A 26 3.29 7.33 12.61
CA LEU A 26 4.25 7.40 13.72
C LEU A 26 3.67 6.90 15.05
N TRP A 27 2.35 6.78 15.16
CA TRP A 27 1.67 6.39 16.41
C TRP A 27 0.99 5.02 16.33
N ASP A 28 0.75 4.52 15.12
CA ASP A 28 -0.09 3.34 14.92
C ASP A 28 0.64 2.17 14.25
N SER A 29 1.68 2.45 13.46
CA SER A 29 2.25 1.45 12.55
C SER A 29 3.76 1.35 12.59
N VAL A 30 4.24 0.14 12.30
CA VAL A 30 5.63 -0.16 11.98
C VAL A 30 5.74 -0.92 10.67
N TYR A 31 6.90 -0.85 10.06
CA TYR A 31 7.30 -1.57 8.87
C TYR A 31 8.65 -2.23 9.12
N VAL A 32 8.74 -3.53 8.92
CA VAL A 32 9.97 -4.31 8.97
C VAL A 32 10.37 -4.65 7.54
N ASP A 33 11.58 -4.28 7.13
CA ASP A 33 12.09 -4.66 5.82
C ASP A 33 12.79 -6.03 5.82
N LEU A 34 13.22 -6.48 4.63
CA LEU A 34 13.84 -7.81 4.47
C LEU A 34 15.14 -7.99 5.29
N SER A 35 15.79 -6.89 5.68
CA SER A 35 17.03 -6.90 6.48
C SER A 35 16.77 -6.83 7.98
N GLY A 36 15.50 -6.79 8.40
CA GLY A 36 15.11 -6.67 9.81
C GLY A 36 15.05 -5.24 10.35
N LYS A 37 15.40 -4.23 9.53
CA LYS A 37 15.32 -2.83 9.93
C LYS A 37 13.86 -2.40 10.07
N VAL A 38 13.59 -1.67 11.15
CA VAL A 38 12.25 -1.20 11.52
C VAL A 38 12.09 0.27 11.15
N TYR A 39 10.98 0.62 10.53
CA TYR A 39 10.57 1.98 10.16
C TYR A 39 9.12 2.21 10.59
N THR A 40 8.64 3.45 10.51
CA THR A 40 7.22 3.78 10.72
C THR A 40 6.36 3.67 9.46
N CYS A 41 6.99 3.69 8.27
CA CYS A 41 6.29 3.75 7.00
C CYS A 41 7.09 3.00 5.92
N CYS A 42 6.40 2.12 5.18
CA CYS A 42 7.00 1.35 4.09
C CYS A 42 7.32 2.17 2.84
N HIS A 43 6.67 3.33 2.67
CA HIS A 43 6.84 4.18 1.49
C HIS A 43 8.00 5.16 1.65
N GLY A 44 7.98 5.99 2.70
CA GLY A 44 8.99 7.03 2.89
C GLY A 44 10.26 6.55 3.59
N LYS A 45 10.21 5.42 4.31
CA LYS A 45 11.28 4.85 5.15
C LYS A 45 12.20 5.92 5.77
N PRO A 46 11.66 6.95 6.45
CA PRO A 46 12.38 8.20 6.66
C PRO A 46 13.59 8.07 7.59
N ALA A 47 13.53 7.12 8.53
CA ALA A 47 14.62 6.80 9.44
C ALA A 47 14.42 5.40 10.04
N VAL A 48 15.54 4.71 10.28
CA VAL A 48 15.58 3.42 10.97
C VAL A 48 15.31 3.63 12.45
N LEU A 49 14.34 2.90 13.00
CA LEU A 49 13.96 2.96 14.42
C LEU A 49 14.79 2.01 15.28
N GLY A 50 15.21 0.89 14.68
CA GLY A 50 15.92 -0.22 15.30
C GLY A 50 15.98 -1.42 14.36
N ASP A 51 16.42 -2.56 14.89
CA ASP A 51 16.58 -3.82 14.16
C ASP A 51 16.03 -4.98 14.99
N ILE A 52 15.20 -5.83 14.39
CA ILE A 52 14.62 -7.00 15.09
C ILE A 52 15.66 -8.08 15.42
N TYR A 53 16.80 -8.09 14.74
CA TYR A 53 17.90 -9.00 15.09
C TYR A 53 18.61 -8.59 16.38
N ASP A 54 18.56 -7.29 16.73
CA ASP A 54 19.21 -6.74 17.92
C ASP A 54 18.26 -6.62 19.13
N SER A 55 16.95 -6.46 18.90
CA SER A 55 15.98 -6.16 19.98
C SER A 55 14.55 -6.55 19.62
N THR A 56 13.70 -6.73 20.63
CA THR A 56 12.27 -6.96 20.42
C THR A 56 11.62 -5.73 19.79
N LEU A 57 10.55 -5.95 19.02
CA LEU A 57 9.77 -4.85 18.44
C LEU A 57 9.17 -3.94 19.53
N GLU A 58 8.85 -4.51 20.71
CA GLU A 58 8.40 -3.73 21.87
C GLU A 58 9.46 -2.74 22.35
N HIS A 59 10.70 -3.22 22.47
CA HIS A 59 11.80 -2.39 22.92
C HIS A 59 12.05 -1.26 21.92
N ILE A 60 12.10 -1.58 20.63
CA ILE A 60 12.28 -0.59 19.55
C ILE A 60 11.17 0.48 19.60
N TRP A 61 9.91 0.06 19.71
CA TRP A 61 8.76 0.97 19.75
C TRP A 61 8.77 1.92 20.95
N LYS A 62 9.16 1.43 22.13
CA LYS A 62 9.15 2.20 23.37
C LYS A 62 10.38 3.12 23.50
N HIS A 63 11.54 2.66 23.07
CA HIS A 63 12.83 3.28 23.40
C HIS A 63 13.53 3.96 22.24
N SER A 64 13.05 3.82 20.99
CA SER A 64 13.68 4.48 19.84
C SER A 64 13.67 6.01 19.97
N LEU A 65 14.87 6.59 20.09
CA LEU A 65 15.06 8.05 20.08
C LEU A 65 14.62 8.66 18.75
N VAL A 66 14.82 7.92 17.65
CA VAL A 66 14.37 8.33 16.31
C VAL A 66 12.85 8.47 16.27
N LEU A 67 12.11 7.48 16.77
CA LEU A 67 10.66 7.53 16.82
C LEU A 67 10.15 8.67 17.71
N ARG A 68 10.74 8.85 18.90
CA ARG A 68 10.41 9.95 19.80
C ARG A 68 10.64 11.31 19.14
N SER A 69 11.77 11.47 18.45
CA SER A 69 12.13 12.70 17.75
C SER A 69 11.20 12.98 16.57
N ALA A 70 10.83 11.96 15.79
CA ALA A 70 9.87 12.08 14.70
C ALA A 70 8.47 12.47 15.21
N ARG A 71 7.99 11.84 16.30
CA ARG A 71 6.71 12.19 16.94
C ARG A 71 6.69 13.64 17.43
N TRP A 72 7.79 14.09 18.04
CA TRP A 72 7.94 15.47 18.47
C TRP A 72 7.99 16.43 17.28
N ALA A 73 8.76 16.11 16.24
CA ALA A 73 8.86 16.92 15.03
C ALA A 73 7.51 17.04 14.32
N GLY A 74 6.74 15.97 14.19
CA GLY A 74 5.38 16.03 13.60
C GLY A 74 4.41 16.92 14.38
N ARG A 75 4.56 17.01 15.70
CA ARG A 75 3.71 17.85 16.56
C ARG A 75 4.15 19.30 16.66
N HIS A 76 5.45 19.57 16.66
CA HIS A 76 5.97 20.89 17.03
C HIS A 76 6.78 21.57 15.92
N ARG A 77 7.20 20.82 14.90
CA ARG A 77 7.98 21.29 13.75
C ARG A 77 7.40 20.67 12.47
N CYS A 78 8.26 20.23 11.55
CA CYS A 78 7.88 19.63 10.28
C CYS A 78 8.52 18.24 10.09
N LEU A 79 7.76 17.32 9.50
CA LEU A 79 8.25 16.08 8.93
C LEU A 79 8.51 16.29 7.44
N HIS A 80 9.75 16.13 6.99
CA HIS A 80 10.09 16.35 5.58
C HIS A 80 9.28 15.45 4.63
N CYS A 81 9.15 14.17 4.98
CA CYS A 81 8.39 13.20 4.18
C CYS A 81 6.89 13.50 4.07
N PHE A 82 6.34 14.41 4.88
CA PHE A 82 4.92 14.76 4.87
C PHE A 82 4.51 15.56 3.62
N PHE A 83 5.41 16.42 3.13
CA PHE A 83 5.12 17.31 2.00
C PHE A 83 4.90 16.53 0.71
N ASP A 84 5.80 15.60 0.41
CA ASP A 84 5.72 14.75 -0.78
C ASP A 84 4.96 13.44 -0.51
N CYS A 85 4.28 13.33 0.65
CA CYS A 85 3.63 12.08 1.03
C CYS A 85 2.48 11.74 0.08
N THR A 86 2.64 10.63 -0.65
CA THR A 86 1.58 10.07 -1.47
C THR A 86 0.91 8.95 -0.70
N ILE A 87 0.65 9.09 0.61
CA ILE A 87 -0.05 8.08 1.41
C ILE A 87 -1.24 8.71 2.11
N LEU A 88 -1.02 9.82 2.80
CA LEU A 88 -2.04 10.54 3.55
C LEU A 88 -3.02 11.28 2.62
N PRO A 89 -4.33 11.25 2.93
CA PRO A 89 -5.33 12.09 2.27
C PRO A 89 -4.99 13.59 2.34
N ILE A 90 -5.39 14.34 1.31
CA ILE A 90 -5.23 15.80 1.30
C ILE A 90 -5.97 16.43 2.48
N THR A 91 -7.17 15.93 2.81
CA THR A 91 -7.97 16.37 3.96
C THR A 91 -7.21 16.20 5.28
N LEU A 92 -6.60 15.03 5.50
CA LEU A 92 -5.78 14.77 6.69
C LEU A 92 -4.52 15.65 6.74
N LYS A 93 -3.93 15.95 5.58
CA LYS A 93 -2.79 16.87 5.50
C LYS A 93 -3.16 18.31 5.81
N ALA A 94 -4.36 18.73 5.41
CA ALA A 94 -4.88 20.07 5.68
C ALA A 94 -5.30 20.23 7.14
N SER A 95 -5.95 19.20 7.70
CA SER A 95 -6.49 19.18 9.07
C SER A 95 -6.02 17.93 9.81
N PRO A 96 -4.77 17.92 10.32
CA PRO A 96 -4.26 16.80 11.08
C PRO A 96 -5.07 16.56 12.37
N PRO A 97 -5.18 15.31 12.84
CA PRO A 97 -5.94 14.99 14.04
C PRO A 97 -5.33 15.65 15.27
N SER A 98 -6.19 16.28 16.09
CA SER A 98 -5.79 16.90 17.36
C SER A 98 -5.47 15.87 18.44
N ALA A 99 -6.21 14.75 18.46
CA ALA A 99 -5.97 13.62 19.35
C ALA A 99 -5.22 12.50 18.62
N LEU A 100 -4.17 11.98 19.27
CA LEU A 100 -3.34 10.89 18.74
C LEU A 100 -3.39 9.70 19.69
N PRO A 101 -3.39 8.47 19.16
CA PRO A 101 -3.50 7.29 19.99
C PRO A 101 -2.26 7.15 20.88
N LYS A 102 -2.49 6.78 22.15
CA LYS A 102 -1.44 6.52 23.14
C LYS A 102 -1.18 5.01 23.20
N LEU A 103 -0.70 4.44 22.09
CA LEU A 103 -0.45 3.01 22.04
C LEU A 103 0.86 2.64 22.73
N GLN A 104 0.79 1.58 23.55
CA GLN A 104 1.98 0.99 24.17
C GLN A 104 2.74 0.04 23.23
N TYR A 105 2.11 -0.35 22.12
CA TYR A 105 2.63 -1.24 21.08
C TYR A 105 2.01 -0.84 19.73
N PRO A 106 2.69 -0.99 18.58
CA PRO A 106 2.04 -0.67 17.29
C PRO A 106 0.82 -1.57 17.07
N HIS A 107 -0.27 -1.01 16.55
CA HIS A 107 -1.45 -1.79 16.18
C HIS A 107 -1.26 -2.48 14.83
N ARG A 108 -0.51 -1.83 13.92
CA ARG A 108 -0.25 -2.31 12.55
C ARG A 108 1.22 -2.65 12.31
N LEU A 109 1.46 -3.82 11.73
CA LEU A 109 2.79 -4.28 11.30
C LEU A 109 2.79 -4.60 9.80
N TRP A 110 3.64 -3.90 9.05
CA TRP A 110 3.94 -4.21 7.66
C TRP A 110 5.25 -4.99 7.57
N ILE A 111 5.30 -6.02 6.74
CA ILE A 111 6.47 -6.87 6.57
C ILE A 111 6.80 -6.95 5.09
N LEU A 112 7.99 -6.51 4.69
CA LEU A 112 8.57 -6.86 3.39
C LEU A 112 9.33 -8.17 3.57
N PHE A 113 8.72 -9.26 3.15
CA PHE A 113 9.21 -10.61 3.44
C PHE A 113 10.43 -10.98 2.58
N THR A 114 10.43 -10.55 1.32
CA THR A 114 11.49 -10.75 0.33
C THR A 114 11.36 -9.68 -0.75
N GLU A 115 12.37 -9.53 -1.60
CA GLU A 115 12.25 -8.79 -2.87
C GLU A 115 12.12 -9.73 -4.07
N PHE A 116 12.35 -11.04 -3.91
CA PHE A 116 12.19 -12.00 -5.00
C PHE A 116 10.77 -11.97 -5.56
N CYS A 117 10.67 -11.84 -6.88
CA CYS A 117 9.41 -11.82 -7.60
C CYS A 117 9.50 -12.64 -8.88
N ASN A 118 8.41 -13.31 -9.26
CA ASN A 118 8.32 -14.07 -10.50
C ASN A 118 7.99 -13.20 -11.73
N ILE A 119 7.81 -11.89 -11.56
CA ILE A 119 7.57 -10.90 -12.62
C ILE A 119 8.43 -9.66 -12.41
N SER A 120 8.60 -8.84 -13.45
CA SER A 120 9.49 -7.68 -13.44
C SER A 120 8.78 -6.42 -13.95
N CYS A 121 7.79 -5.93 -13.20
CA CYS A 121 6.97 -4.78 -13.62
C CYS A 121 7.82 -3.54 -13.92
N ILE A 122 7.44 -2.75 -14.93
CA ILE A 122 8.22 -1.60 -15.41
C ILE A 122 8.44 -0.50 -14.36
N MET A 123 7.53 -0.39 -13.38
CA MET A 123 7.61 0.60 -12.28
C MET A 123 8.20 0.04 -10.99
N CYS A 124 8.61 -1.23 -10.97
CA CYS A 124 9.08 -1.88 -9.75
C CYS A 124 10.45 -1.32 -9.33
N TRP A 125 10.59 -0.96 -8.07
CA TRP A 125 11.83 -0.47 -7.47
C TRP A 125 12.65 -1.56 -6.76
N GLN A 126 12.10 -2.77 -6.61
CA GLN A 126 12.73 -3.87 -5.90
C GLN A 126 13.67 -4.67 -6.81
N ASP A 127 14.72 -5.23 -6.22
CA ASP A 127 15.55 -6.23 -6.91
C ASP A 127 14.85 -7.59 -6.93
N HIS A 128 14.06 -7.85 -7.97
CA HIS A 128 13.30 -9.09 -8.13
C HIS A 128 14.14 -10.38 -8.17
N ARG A 129 15.48 -10.26 -8.26
CA ARG A 129 16.42 -11.39 -8.20
C ARG A 129 16.93 -11.66 -6.78
N ASN A 130 16.69 -10.76 -5.84
CA ASN A 130 17.12 -10.89 -4.46
C ASN A 130 16.30 -11.97 -3.74
N GLN A 131 16.88 -13.17 -3.63
CA GLN A 131 16.28 -14.32 -2.96
C GLN A 131 16.34 -14.25 -1.43
N HIS A 132 16.92 -13.19 -0.86
CA HIS A 132 16.93 -13.01 0.58
C HIS A 132 15.49 -12.94 1.11
N CYS A 133 15.23 -13.73 2.15
CA CYS A 133 13.97 -13.73 2.86
C CYS A 133 14.24 -13.37 4.30
N LEU A 134 13.36 -12.56 4.87
CA LEU A 134 13.38 -12.23 6.29
C LEU A 134 13.26 -13.50 7.14
N ASP A 135 14.05 -13.57 8.21
CA ASP A 135 14.05 -14.74 9.09
C ASP A 135 12.73 -14.83 9.89
N ILE A 136 11.96 -15.88 9.60
CA ILE A 136 10.68 -16.15 10.24
C ILE A 136 10.86 -16.39 11.74
N GLU A 137 11.90 -17.10 12.16
CA GLU A 137 12.06 -17.48 13.57
C GLU A 137 12.43 -16.25 14.41
N VAL A 138 13.20 -15.32 13.84
CA VAL A 138 13.43 -14.01 14.44
C VAL A 138 12.14 -13.21 14.52
N LEU A 139 11.36 -13.12 13.44
CA LEU A 139 10.05 -12.45 13.47
C LEU A 139 9.11 -13.02 14.53
N LYS A 140 8.98 -14.35 14.60
CA LYS A 140 8.14 -15.05 15.57
C LYS A 140 8.55 -14.73 17.00
N LYS A 141 9.85 -14.65 17.27
CA LYS A 141 10.41 -14.39 18.59
C LYS A 141 10.31 -12.92 19.01
N GLN A 142 10.52 -11.99 18.08
CA GLN A 142 10.73 -10.58 18.40
C GLN A 142 9.45 -9.74 18.37
N VAL A 143 8.39 -10.27 17.77
CA VAL A 143 7.07 -9.61 17.69
C VAL A 143 6.11 -10.26 18.68
N ASP A 144 5.45 -9.43 19.48
CA ASP A 144 4.33 -9.86 20.32
C ASP A 144 3.05 -9.84 19.47
N TRP A 145 2.78 -10.95 18.80
CA TRP A 145 1.66 -11.11 17.88
C TRP A 145 0.29 -10.97 18.55
N ALA A 146 0.20 -11.13 19.88
CA ALA A 146 -1.06 -10.89 20.61
C ALA A 146 -1.44 -9.41 20.60
N LYS A 147 -0.45 -8.50 20.52
CA LYS A 147 -0.63 -7.04 20.52
C LYS A 147 -0.70 -6.40 19.12
N ILE A 148 -0.55 -7.18 18.05
CA ILE A 148 -0.74 -6.72 16.67
C ILE A 148 -2.12 -7.14 16.18
N ASP A 149 -2.87 -6.21 15.62
CA ASP A 149 -4.20 -6.48 15.06
C ASP A 149 -4.21 -6.44 13.53
N ASP A 150 -3.43 -5.54 12.92
CA ASP A 150 -3.37 -5.37 11.46
C ASP A 150 -2.00 -5.78 10.91
N ILE A 151 -1.93 -6.94 10.25
CA ILE A 151 -0.69 -7.47 9.66
C ILE A 151 -0.74 -7.34 8.15
N VAL A 152 0.25 -6.70 7.55
CA VAL A 152 0.39 -6.57 6.09
C VAL A 152 1.62 -7.33 5.63
N LEU A 153 1.43 -8.34 4.79
CA LEU A 153 2.50 -9.10 4.14
C LEU A 153 2.66 -8.60 2.70
N GLN A 154 3.87 -8.16 2.39
CA GLN A 154 4.28 -7.67 1.08
C GLN A 154 5.70 -8.13 0.77
N GLY A 155 6.19 -7.81 -0.42
CA GLY A 155 7.49 -8.27 -0.90
C GLY A 155 7.64 -8.04 -2.38
N GLY A 156 8.48 -8.87 -3.01
CA GLY A 156 8.31 -9.23 -4.41
C GLY A 156 7.00 -10.00 -4.57
N GLU A 157 7.05 -11.31 -4.81
CA GLU A 157 5.84 -12.15 -4.81
C GLU A 157 5.81 -13.07 -3.58
N PHE A 158 5.04 -12.67 -2.57
CA PHE A 158 4.92 -13.43 -1.33
C PHE A 158 4.41 -14.87 -1.55
N LEU A 159 3.48 -15.07 -2.50
CA LEU A 159 2.92 -16.39 -2.81
C LEU A 159 3.93 -17.32 -3.50
N ALA A 160 5.03 -16.78 -4.05
CA ALA A 160 6.07 -17.56 -4.72
C ALA A 160 7.05 -18.21 -3.73
N ILE A 161 7.04 -17.80 -2.45
CA ILE A 161 8.03 -18.21 -1.47
C ILE A 161 7.46 -19.31 -0.58
N LYS A 162 8.10 -20.48 -0.59
CA LYS A 162 7.74 -21.60 0.31
C LYS A 162 7.69 -21.18 1.78
N LYS A 163 8.73 -20.48 2.25
CA LYS A 163 8.79 -19.90 3.60
C LYS A 163 7.64 -18.91 3.85
N GLY A 164 7.25 -18.12 2.84
CA GLY A 164 6.09 -17.23 2.91
C GLY A 164 4.79 -17.99 3.16
N LYS A 165 4.56 -19.08 2.43
CA LYS A 165 3.40 -19.97 2.63
C LYS A 165 3.39 -20.62 4.02
N GLU A 166 4.54 -21.06 4.51
CA GLU A 166 4.69 -21.58 5.88
C GLU A 166 4.35 -20.52 6.93
N PHE A 167 4.88 -19.30 6.77
CA PHE A 167 4.61 -18.18 7.66
C PHE A 167 3.13 -17.77 7.63
N TYR A 168 2.52 -17.74 6.46
CA TYR A 168 1.09 -17.47 6.29
C TYR A 168 0.23 -18.48 7.05
N ARG A 169 0.52 -19.78 6.90
CA ARG A 169 -0.18 -20.85 7.61
C ARG A 169 0.01 -20.74 9.12
N TRP A 170 1.21 -20.45 9.58
CA TRP A 170 1.49 -20.22 10.99
C TRP A 170 0.63 -19.06 11.55
N MET A 171 0.60 -17.92 10.87
CA MET A 171 -0.22 -16.77 11.26
C MET A 171 -1.72 -17.09 11.32
N THR A 172 -2.23 -17.72 10.27
CA THR A 172 -3.68 -17.91 10.08
C THR A 172 -4.22 -19.09 10.86
N ARG A 173 -3.50 -20.21 10.92
CA ARG A 173 -3.96 -21.44 11.57
C ARG A 173 -3.51 -21.56 13.02
N GLU A 174 -2.26 -21.25 13.32
CA GLU A 174 -1.74 -21.42 14.68
C GLU A 174 -1.97 -20.18 15.56
N LYS A 175 -1.96 -18.98 14.97
CA LYS A 175 -2.24 -17.73 15.71
C LYS A 175 -3.66 -17.21 15.55
N GLY A 176 -4.46 -17.82 14.68
CA GLY A 176 -5.84 -17.39 14.42
C GLY A 176 -5.95 -15.94 13.93
N LYS A 177 -4.87 -15.38 13.37
CA LYS A 177 -4.83 -14.00 12.89
C LYS A 177 -5.27 -13.96 11.44
N LYS A 178 -6.09 -12.96 11.08
CA LYS A 178 -6.28 -12.60 9.68
C LYS A 178 -5.16 -11.66 9.23
N VAL A 179 -4.68 -11.83 8.00
CA VAL A 179 -3.61 -11.00 7.43
C VAL A 179 -4.09 -10.23 6.20
N ARG A 180 -3.38 -9.16 5.84
CA ARG A 180 -3.55 -8.44 4.59
C ARG A 180 -2.43 -8.84 3.64
N ILE A 181 -2.78 -9.30 2.45
CA ILE A 181 -1.81 -9.73 1.45
C ILE A 181 -1.75 -8.71 0.32
N ILE A 182 -0.53 -8.41 -0.14
CA ILE A 182 -0.28 -7.77 -1.43
C ILE A 182 0.38 -8.81 -2.33
N THR A 183 -0.22 -9.08 -3.49
CA THR A 183 0.25 -10.07 -4.47
C THR A 183 0.09 -9.55 -5.89
N ASN A 184 0.89 -10.05 -6.83
CA ASN A 184 0.70 -9.86 -8.26
C ASN A 184 -0.41 -10.77 -8.85
N GLY A 185 -0.92 -11.71 -8.06
CA GLY A 185 -2.05 -12.57 -8.42
C GLY A 185 -1.74 -13.73 -9.35
N THR A 186 -0.53 -13.82 -9.91
CA THR A 186 -0.17 -14.85 -10.89
C THR A 186 -0.17 -16.26 -10.30
N LEU A 187 -0.04 -16.40 -8.99
CA LEU A 187 0.02 -17.70 -8.31
C LEU A 187 -1.27 -18.10 -7.61
N ILE A 188 -2.38 -17.36 -7.81
CA ILE A 188 -3.67 -17.70 -7.20
C ILE A 188 -4.29 -18.87 -7.99
N ASP A 189 -3.95 -20.09 -7.58
CA ASP A 189 -4.63 -21.33 -7.95
C ASP A 189 -5.75 -21.66 -6.95
N ASP A 190 -6.37 -22.84 -7.07
CA ASP A 190 -7.47 -23.25 -6.18
C ASP A 190 -7.03 -23.36 -4.71
N GLU A 191 -5.80 -23.84 -4.46
CA GLU A 191 -5.25 -23.96 -3.11
C GLU A 191 -5.02 -22.58 -2.50
N TRP A 192 -4.40 -21.66 -3.25
CA TRP A 192 -4.18 -20.31 -2.79
C TRP A 192 -5.48 -19.52 -2.66
N ALA A 193 -6.44 -19.70 -3.55
CA ALA A 193 -7.74 -19.07 -3.44
C ALA A 193 -8.44 -19.46 -2.12
N ASP A 194 -8.43 -20.76 -1.78
CA ASP A 194 -8.97 -21.27 -0.52
C ASP A 194 -8.23 -20.71 0.71
N LEU A 195 -6.90 -20.82 0.72
CA LEU A 195 -6.08 -20.31 1.82
C LEU A 195 -6.27 -18.82 2.05
N LEU A 196 -6.22 -18.02 0.98
CA LEU A 196 -6.32 -16.58 1.05
C LEU A 196 -7.71 -16.13 1.48
N ALA A 197 -8.77 -16.74 0.96
CA ALA A 197 -10.14 -16.35 1.29
C ALA A 197 -10.47 -16.62 2.77
N GLN A 198 -9.96 -17.70 3.35
CA GLN A 198 -10.19 -18.03 4.77
C GLN A 198 -9.26 -17.25 5.72
N GLY A 199 -7.99 -17.09 5.34
CA GLY A 199 -6.95 -16.56 6.24
C GLY A 199 -6.71 -15.06 6.12
N SER A 200 -7.32 -14.36 5.16
CA SER A 200 -7.04 -12.94 4.92
C SER A 200 -8.21 -12.05 5.33
N SER A 201 -7.90 -10.88 5.89
CA SER A 201 -8.88 -9.80 6.05
C SER A 201 -8.97 -8.95 4.79
N ARG A 202 -7.86 -8.79 4.06
CA ARG A 202 -7.83 -8.11 2.76
C ARG A 202 -6.79 -8.73 1.82
N ILE A 203 -7.14 -8.86 0.55
CA ILE A 203 -6.23 -9.30 -0.52
C ILE A 203 -6.16 -8.17 -1.54
N ALA A 204 -5.00 -7.54 -1.68
CA ALA A 204 -4.73 -6.52 -2.70
C ALA A 204 -3.98 -7.16 -3.87
N ILE A 205 -4.64 -7.24 -5.03
CA ILE A 205 -4.12 -7.90 -6.22
C ILE A 205 -3.67 -6.82 -7.20
N SER A 206 -2.39 -6.83 -7.55
CA SER A 206 -1.78 -5.85 -8.44
C SER A 206 -2.12 -6.15 -9.89
N VAL A 207 -3.07 -5.40 -10.45
CA VAL A 207 -3.48 -5.49 -11.85
C VAL A 207 -3.44 -4.08 -12.41
N ASN A 208 -2.46 -3.78 -13.26
CA ASN A 208 -2.16 -2.42 -13.70
C ASN A 208 -2.68 -2.13 -15.11
N ALA A 209 -3.84 -2.69 -15.46
CA ALA A 209 -4.47 -2.51 -16.77
C ALA A 209 -5.96 -2.87 -16.71
N ALA A 210 -6.71 -2.49 -17.75
CA ALA A 210 -8.01 -3.01 -18.12
C ALA A 210 -7.91 -4.08 -19.23
N THR A 211 -6.79 -4.11 -19.96
CA THR A 211 -6.59 -5.02 -21.10
C THR A 211 -5.40 -5.95 -20.90
N LYS A 212 -5.42 -7.08 -21.62
CA LYS A 212 -4.31 -8.05 -21.63
C LYS A 212 -3.01 -7.45 -22.14
N GLU A 213 -3.06 -6.73 -23.27
CA GLU A 213 -1.90 -6.12 -23.89
C GLU A 213 -1.20 -5.15 -22.93
N THR A 214 -1.96 -4.23 -22.33
CA THR A 214 -1.42 -3.27 -21.37
C THR A 214 -0.90 -3.95 -20.10
N HIS A 215 -1.61 -4.97 -19.59
CA HIS A 215 -1.15 -5.71 -18.40
C HIS A 215 0.19 -6.39 -18.65
N GLU A 216 0.32 -7.17 -19.72
CA GLU A 216 1.51 -7.96 -19.97
C GLU A 216 2.72 -7.08 -20.36
N LYS A 217 2.46 -5.91 -20.94
CA LYS A 217 3.46 -4.87 -21.17
C LYS A 217 3.98 -4.25 -19.88
N ILE A 218 3.10 -3.98 -18.91
CA ILE A 218 3.44 -3.28 -17.67
C ILE A 218 3.96 -4.23 -16.60
N ASN A 219 3.29 -5.37 -16.42
CA ASN A 219 3.60 -6.44 -15.49
C ASN A 219 4.43 -7.52 -16.20
N CYS A 220 5.61 -7.17 -16.72
CA CYS A 220 6.44 -8.05 -17.55
C CYS A 220 6.62 -9.45 -16.92
N GLY A 221 6.26 -10.50 -17.67
CA GLY A 221 6.30 -11.89 -17.19
C GLY A 221 5.02 -12.37 -16.51
N SER A 222 4.03 -11.50 -16.32
CA SER A 222 2.68 -11.87 -15.88
C SER A 222 1.82 -12.36 -17.05
N SER A 223 0.76 -13.10 -16.74
CA SER A 223 -0.29 -13.46 -17.69
C SER A 223 -1.61 -12.87 -17.21
N PHE A 224 -2.21 -11.99 -18.01
CA PHE A 224 -3.46 -11.31 -17.61
C PHE A 224 -4.57 -12.32 -17.34
N ASP A 225 -4.76 -13.27 -18.25
CA ASP A 225 -5.82 -14.29 -18.15
C ASP A 225 -5.69 -15.11 -16.86
N ARG A 226 -4.45 -15.45 -16.46
CA ARG A 226 -4.18 -16.18 -15.22
C ARG A 226 -4.50 -15.37 -13.97
N VAL A 227 -4.19 -14.07 -13.95
CA VAL A 227 -4.53 -13.19 -12.83
C VAL A 227 -6.05 -13.02 -12.70
N ILE A 228 -6.74 -12.81 -13.83
CA ILE A 228 -8.20 -12.65 -13.87
C ILE A 228 -8.91 -13.95 -13.43
N ASP A 229 -8.42 -15.11 -13.87
CA ASP A 229 -8.90 -16.42 -13.41
C ASP A 229 -8.69 -16.61 -11.89
N GLY A 230 -7.52 -16.23 -11.36
CA GLY A 230 -7.24 -16.24 -9.93
C GLY A 230 -8.21 -15.36 -9.12
N ILE A 231 -8.54 -14.16 -9.62
CA ILE A 231 -9.55 -13.29 -9.01
C ILE A 231 -10.93 -13.96 -9.01
N ARG A 232 -11.33 -14.57 -10.13
CA ARG A 232 -12.62 -15.28 -10.21
C ARG A 232 -12.71 -16.43 -9.22
N LYS A 233 -11.64 -17.22 -9.06
CA LYS A 233 -11.55 -18.28 -8.06
C LYS A 233 -11.72 -17.74 -6.64
N LEU A 234 -11.02 -16.67 -6.29
CA LEU A 234 -11.16 -16.02 -4.99
C LEU A 234 -12.59 -15.55 -4.72
N ILE A 235 -13.22 -14.91 -5.70
CA ILE A 235 -14.59 -14.43 -5.59
C ILE A 235 -15.59 -15.58 -5.44
N ALA A 236 -15.39 -16.67 -6.19
CA ALA A 236 -16.21 -17.87 -6.07
C ALA A 236 -16.09 -18.48 -4.66
N VAL A 237 -14.87 -18.71 -4.16
CA VAL A 237 -14.62 -19.24 -2.81
C VAL A 237 -15.22 -18.33 -1.74
N LYS A 238 -15.00 -17.01 -1.85
CA LYS A 238 -15.58 -16.01 -0.94
C LYS A 238 -17.11 -16.14 -0.87
N ARG A 239 -17.78 -16.19 -2.02
CA ARG A 239 -19.25 -16.26 -2.11
C ARG A 239 -19.79 -17.58 -1.61
N THR A 240 -19.23 -18.70 -2.06
CA THR A 240 -19.67 -20.05 -1.66
C THR A 240 -19.50 -20.27 -0.16
N GLY A 241 -18.39 -19.78 0.42
CA GLY A 241 -18.12 -19.90 1.85
C GLY A 241 -18.73 -18.80 2.72
N ASN A 242 -19.42 -17.80 2.13
CA ASN A 242 -19.87 -16.58 2.82
C ASN A 242 -18.76 -15.96 3.69
N LEU A 243 -17.56 -15.84 3.13
CA LEU A 243 -16.36 -15.45 3.86
C LEU A 243 -16.20 -13.94 3.93
N ASP A 244 -15.86 -13.45 5.12
CA ASP A 244 -15.50 -12.06 5.38
C ASP A 244 -14.03 -11.80 4.98
N VAL A 245 -13.80 -11.65 3.69
CA VAL A 245 -12.51 -11.25 3.09
C VAL A 245 -12.74 -10.13 2.07
N HIS A 246 -11.92 -9.10 2.16
CA HIS A 246 -12.04 -7.93 1.29
C HIS A 246 -11.04 -7.99 0.12
N ILE A 247 -11.54 -8.09 -1.11
CA ILE A 247 -10.74 -8.25 -2.32
C ILE A 247 -10.60 -6.89 -3.01
N ARG A 248 -9.36 -6.44 -3.11
CA ARG A 248 -8.99 -5.13 -3.65
C ARG A 248 -8.25 -5.29 -4.97
N TYR A 249 -8.75 -4.62 -6.00
CA TYR A 249 -8.04 -4.40 -7.25
C TYR A 249 -7.06 -3.23 -7.06
N LYS A 250 -5.75 -3.49 -7.22
CA LYS A 250 -4.70 -2.49 -7.01
C LYS A 250 -4.07 -2.09 -8.33
N PHE A 251 -4.29 -0.84 -8.72
CA PHE A 251 -3.83 -0.28 -9.99
C PHE A 251 -2.76 0.79 -9.76
N THR A 252 -1.54 0.56 -10.25
CA THR A 252 -0.46 1.57 -10.23
C THR A 252 -0.47 2.31 -11.56
N ILE A 253 -0.83 3.59 -11.50
CA ILE A 253 -0.88 4.45 -12.67
C ILE A 253 0.54 4.69 -13.16
N VAL A 254 0.76 4.44 -14.44
CA VAL A 254 1.98 4.73 -15.20
C VAL A 254 1.57 5.36 -16.55
N PRO A 255 2.49 6.01 -17.28
CA PRO A 255 2.16 6.60 -18.58
C PRO A 255 1.44 5.64 -19.54
N GLU A 256 1.78 4.35 -19.50
CA GLU A 256 1.28 3.31 -20.39
C GLU A 256 -0.18 2.92 -20.15
N ASN A 257 -0.70 3.07 -18.93
CA ASN A 257 -2.07 2.67 -18.58
C ASN A 257 -2.99 3.83 -18.15
N ILE A 258 -2.50 5.06 -18.20
CA ILE A 258 -3.22 6.20 -17.61
C ILE A 258 -4.61 6.42 -18.23
N THR A 259 -4.78 6.06 -19.50
CA THR A 259 -6.06 6.14 -20.22
C THR A 259 -7.01 4.99 -19.90
N GLU A 260 -6.55 3.92 -19.26
CA GLU A 260 -7.36 2.75 -18.88
C GLU A 260 -7.94 2.85 -17.45
N ILE A 261 -7.76 3.97 -16.75
CA ILE A 261 -8.20 4.14 -15.36
C ILE A 261 -9.70 3.83 -15.19
N ALA A 262 -10.55 4.40 -16.05
CA ALA A 262 -12.00 4.21 -16.00
C ALA A 262 -12.38 2.75 -16.32
N ASP A 263 -11.83 2.20 -17.39
CA ASP A 263 -12.11 0.82 -17.82
C ASP A 263 -11.64 -0.22 -16.79
N ALA A 264 -10.52 0.03 -16.10
CA ALA A 264 -10.02 -0.85 -15.07
C ALA A 264 -10.97 -0.90 -13.85
N ILE A 265 -11.59 0.24 -13.50
CA ILE A 265 -12.62 0.29 -12.44
C ILE A 265 -13.82 -0.58 -12.85
N VAL A 266 -14.29 -0.45 -14.09
CA VAL A 266 -15.41 -1.25 -14.63
C VAL A 266 -15.07 -2.74 -14.63
N LEU A 267 -13.85 -3.10 -15.04
CA LEU A 267 -13.36 -4.48 -15.01
C LEU A 267 -13.38 -5.03 -13.57
N ALA A 268 -12.83 -4.29 -12.60
CA ALA A 268 -12.80 -4.72 -11.22
C ALA A 268 -14.20 -4.91 -10.62
N ASN A 269 -15.13 -4.00 -10.91
CA ASN A 269 -16.54 -4.13 -10.54
C ASN A 269 -17.16 -5.40 -11.16
N THR A 270 -16.92 -5.62 -12.45
CA THR A 270 -17.44 -6.79 -13.19
C THR A 270 -16.91 -8.11 -12.61
N LEU A 271 -15.67 -8.13 -12.12
CA LEU A 271 -15.09 -9.28 -11.44
C LEU A 271 -15.67 -9.51 -10.04
N GLY A 272 -16.36 -8.52 -9.47
CA GLY A 272 -16.92 -8.56 -8.12
C GLY A 272 -15.92 -8.16 -7.03
N CYS A 273 -14.84 -7.46 -7.36
CA CYS A 273 -13.93 -6.91 -6.35
C CYS A 273 -14.66 -5.90 -5.46
N ASP A 274 -14.32 -5.87 -4.17
CA ASP A 274 -14.97 -4.99 -3.19
C ASP A 274 -14.42 -3.55 -3.24
N GLU A 275 -13.16 -3.37 -3.65
CA GLU A 275 -12.47 -2.08 -3.57
C GLU A 275 -11.48 -1.89 -4.72
N PHE A 276 -11.46 -0.69 -5.30
CA PHE A 276 -10.48 -0.25 -6.27
C PHE A 276 -9.53 0.77 -5.65
N ALA A 277 -8.23 0.51 -5.68
CA ALA A 277 -7.25 1.40 -5.09
C ALA A 277 -6.09 1.71 -6.03
N PHE A 278 -5.60 2.95 -5.94
CA PHE A 278 -4.56 3.44 -6.83
C PHE A 278 -3.19 3.52 -6.13
N GLY A 279 -2.13 3.33 -6.91
CA GLY A 279 -0.81 3.92 -6.72
C GLY A 279 -0.46 4.75 -7.97
N TYR A 280 0.67 5.42 -7.99
CA TYR A 280 1.20 6.01 -9.22
C TYR A 280 2.72 6.05 -9.20
N ASP A 281 3.32 5.95 -10.38
CA ASP A 281 4.74 6.15 -10.59
C ASP A 281 5.13 7.64 -10.55
N ALA A 282 6.38 7.92 -10.18
CA ALA A 282 6.88 9.27 -10.02
C ALA A 282 6.84 10.12 -11.31
N SER A 283 6.76 9.49 -12.48
CA SER A 283 6.63 10.19 -13.77
C SER A 283 5.24 10.74 -14.06
N VAL A 284 4.19 10.21 -13.42
CA VAL A 284 2.79 10.54 -13.73
C VAL A 284 2.43 12.00 -13.44
N PRO A 285 2.82 12.60 -12.28
CA PRO A 285 2.52 14.01 -12.02
C PRO A 285 3.08 14.95 -13.09
N ASP A 286 4.32 14.74 -13.53
CA ASP A 286 4.97 15.58 -14.55
C ASP A 286 4.29 15.41 -15.92
N LEU A 287 3.90 14.18 -16.27
CA LEU A 287 3.12 13.89 -17.48
C LEU A 287 1.80 14.66 -17.50
N LEU A 288 1.02 14.60 -16.41
CA LEU A 288 -0.27 15.26 -16.31
C LEU A 288 -0.14 16.79 -16.34
N GLN A 289 0.88 17.34 -15.67
CA GLN A 289 1.15 18.79 -15.69
C GLN A 289 1.40 19.31 -17.12
N GLY A 290 2.05 18.52 -17.97
CA GLY A 290 2.31 18.88 -19.37
C GLY A 290 1.13 18.63 -20.33
N ARG A 291 0.01 18.06 -19.88
CA ARG A 291 -1.07 17.56 -20.75
C ARG A 291 -2.47 17.90 -20.22
N PRO A 292 -2.87 19.19 -20.20
CA PRO A 292 -4.18 19.60 -19.68
C PRO A 292 -5.37 18.94 -20.40
N ASP A 293 -5.29 18.72 -21.71
CA ASP A 293 -6.37 18.05 -22.45
C ASP A 293 -6.54 16.58 -22.03
N LEU A 294 -5.45 15.91 -21.67
CA LEU A 294 -5.51 14.55 -21.13
C LEU A 294 -6.18 14.56 -19.76
N VAL A 295 -5.81 15.50 -18.88
CA VAL A 295 -6.41 15.65 -17.55
C VAL A 295 -7.94 15.85 -17.68
N ASN A 296 -8.39 16.73 -18.57
CA ASN A 296 -9.81 16.99 -18.76
C ASN A 296 -10.56 15.73 -19.23
N ARG A 297 -10.02 15.01 -20.21
CA ARG A 297 -10.63 13.74 -20.66
C ARG A 297 -10.72 12.71 -19.53
N LEU A 298 -9.63 12.52 -18.78
CA LEU A 298 -9.60 11.58 -17.66
C LEU A 298 -10.62 11.96 -16.56
N LYS A 299 -10.80 13.26 -16.29
CA LYS A 299 -11.84 13.75 -15.37
C LYS A 299 -13.24 13.42 -15.89
N ASP A 300 -13.50 13.67 -17.16
CA ASP A 300 -14.81 13.41 -17.76
C ASP A 300 -15.15 11.92 -17.68
N ASP A 301 -14.19 11.04 -18.01
CA ASP A 301 -14.38 9.60 -17.96
C ASP A 301 -14.56 9.10 -16.53
N LEU A 302 -13.76 9.59 -15.59
CA LEU A 302 -13.94 9.27 -14.16
C LEU A 302 -15.29 9.74 -13.62
N ASN A 303 -15.75 10.94 -13.99
CA ASN A 303 -17.04 11.47 -13.54
C ASN A 303 -18.23 10.66 -14.08
N LYS A 304 -18.14 10.14 -15.32
CA LYS A 304 -19.14 9.21 -15.87
C LYS A 304 -19.21 7.94 -15.02
N ILE A 305 -18.07 7.29 -14.80
CA ILE A 305 -17.98 6.06 -13.99
C ILE A 305 -18.45 6.28 -12.56
N LEU A 306 -18.12 7.41 -11.94
CA LEU A 306 -18.54 7.73 -10.57
C LEU A 306 -20.03 8.07 -10.45
N ALA A 307 -20.69 8.42 -11.55
CA ALA A 307 -22.14 8.62 -11.59
C ALA A 307 -22.91 7.30 -11.76
N GLU A 308 -22.24 6.22 -12.15
CA GLU A 308 -22.82 4.88 -12.23
C GLU A 308 -22.98 4.27 -10.83
N ASN A 309 -24.02 3.46 -10.64
CA ASN A 309 -24.26 2.74 -9.39
C ASN A 309 -23.45 1.44 -9.36
N LEU A 310 -22.13 1.57 -9.25
CA LEU A 310 -21.20 0.44 -9.16
C LEU A 310 -21.17 -0.16 -7.75
N ASP A 311 -21.08 -1.48 -7.67
CA ASP A 311 -20.96 -2.24 -6.41
C ASP A 311 -19.49 -2.42 -6.02
N ILE A 312 -18.71 -1.33 -6.08
CA ILE A 312 -17.29 -1.32 -5.74
C ILE A 312 -16.92 -0.01 -5.02
N GLN A 313 -16.11 -0.10 -3.96
CA GLN A 313 -15.57 1.08 -3.29
C GLN A 313 -14.35 1.64 -4.03
N ILE A 314 -14.40 2.88 -4.50
CA ILE A 314 -13.27 3.53 -5.18
C ILE A 314 -12.48 4.42 -4.21
N ILE A 315 -11.18 4.15 -4.03
CA ILE A 315 -10.30 4.93 -3.15
C ILE A 315 -9.74 6.17 -3.87
N ARG A 316 -10.34 7.33 -3.59
CA ARG A 316 -10.15 8.59 -4.33
C ARG A 316 -8.82 9.30 -4.09
N ASN A 317 -8.17 9.09 -2.95
CA ASN A 317 -7.03 9.88 -2.48
C ASN A 317 -5.93 10.13 -3.53
N ARG A 318 -5.51 9.12 -4.31
CA ARG A 318 -4.47 9.33 -5.34
C ARG A 318 -4.96 10.12 -6.53
N LEU A 319 -6.21 9.93 -6.93
CA LEU A 319 -6.82 10.69 -8.03
C LEU A 319 -6.94 12.16 -7.64
N GLU A 320 -7.32 12.45 -6.39
CA GLU A 320 -7.34 13.81 -5.83
C GLU A 320 -5.94 14.45 -5.82
N ILE A 321 -4.90 13.70 -5.41
CA ILE A 321 -3.51 14.19 -5.45
C ILE A 321 -3.05 14.49 -6.88
N LEU A 322 -3.45 13.67 -7.84
CA LEU A 322 -3.15 13.87 -9.26
C LEU A 322 -4.04 14.96 -9.91
N GLY A 323 -4.98 15.54 -9.16
CA GLY A 323 -5.94 16.51 -9.67
C GLY A 323 -6.93 15.93 -10.69
N LEU A 324 -7.12 14.62 -10.69
CA LEU A 324 -8.09 13.90 -11.54
C LEU A 324 -9.48 13.81 -10.91
N LEU A 325 -9.60 14.09 -9.61
CA LEU A 325 -10.87 14.26 -8.91
C LEU A 325 -10.78 15.47 -7.98
N ASP A 326 -11.93 16.09 -7.73
CA ASP A 326 -12.03 17.14 -6.72
C ASP A 326 -11.95 16.53 -5.32
N VAL A 327 -11.27 17.25 -4.42
CA VAL A 327 -11.17 16.88 -3.01
C VAL A 327 -12.55 17.05 -2.40
N MET A 328 -13.17 15.94 -1.99
CA MET A 328 -14.42 16.03 -1.25
C MET A 328 -14.14 16.77 0.07
N GLN A 329 -14.87 17.86 0.31
CA GLN A 329 -14.92 18.42 1.64
C GLN A 329 -15.62 17.37 2.52
N GLU A 330 -15.01 16.95 3.63
CA GLU A 330 -15.76 16.21 4.64
C GLU A 330 -16.99 17.05 4.97
N PRO A 331 -18.20 16.46 5.08
CA PRO A 331 -19.31 17.19 5.66
C PRO A 331 -18.82 17.76 7.01
N PRO A 332 -19.13 19.03 7.33
CA PRO A 332 -18.77 19.58 8.61
C PRO A 332 -19.30 18.65 9.71
N ARG A 333 -18.41 18.19 10.58
CA ARG A 333 -18.73 17.31 11.71
C ARG A 333 -19.65 17.99 12.71
#